data_AF-A0A1F2YZ39-F1
#
_entry.id   AF-A0A1F2YZ39-F1
#
_cell.length_a   1.000
_cell.length_b   1.000
_cell.length_c   1.000
_cell.angle_alpha   90.00
_cell.angle_beta   90.00
_cell.angle_gamma   90.00
#
_symmetry.space_group_name_H-M   'P 1'
#
loop_
_entity.id
_entity.type
_entity.pdbx_description
1 polymer ?
#
loop_
_entity_poly.entity_id
_entity_poly.type
_entity_poly.pdbx_seq_one_letter_code
_entity_poly.pdbx_strand_id
1 'polypeptide(L)'
;MAQFYKVDNRLLNEEEYNEHCVGLWAVCLFFVTAIYCGYQLHGVIPHEWMKELRFATLIILSVIAGGLAARFAGFIRGACFVGLALMVLYAVGTWVWSIV
;
A
#
# COMPACT_ATOMS: atom_id res chain seq x y z
N MET A 1 8.10 -16.53 27.11
CA MET A 1 7.59 -15.28 27.72
C MET A 1 6.82 -14.55 26.64
N ALA A 2 5.54 -14.24 26.86
CA ALA A 2 4.76 -13.49 25.87
C ALA A 2 5.34 -12.08 25.71
N GLN A 3 5.64 -11.68 24.48
CA GLN A 3 6.22 -10.37 24.17
C GLN A 3 5.08 -9.39 23.88
N PHE A 4 4.96 -8.34 24.70
CA PHE A 4 3.93 -7.32 24.55
C PHE A 4 4.54 -6.06 23.94
N TYR A 5 3.82 -5.45 22.99
CA TYR A 5 4.23 -4.24 22.31
C TYR A 5 3.36 -3.07 22.77
N LYS A 6 3.98 -1.98 23.24
CA LYS A 6 3.25 -0.76 23.58
C LYS A 6 2.99 0.06 22.32
N VAL A 7 1.72 0.30 22.00
CA VAL A 7 1.30 1.23 20.95
C VAL A 7 0.34 2.23 21.55
N ASP A 8 0.74 3.49 21.57
CA ASP A 8 0.01 4.59 22.20
C ASP A 8 -0.29 4.28 23.69
N ASN A 9 -1.57 4.28 24.09
CA ASN A 9 -2.01 3.94 25.45
C ASN A 9 -2.36 2.45 25.64
N ARG A 10 -2.10 1.57 24.66
CA ARG A 10 -2.44 0.15 24.72
C ARG A 10 -1.20 -0.75 24.69
N LEU A 11 -1.27 -1.86 25.42
CA LEU A 11 -0.33 -2.97 25.31
C LEU A 11 -0.98 -4.03 24.44
N LEU A 12 -0.38 -4.30 23.29
CA LEU A 12 -0.86 -5.27 22.31
C LEU A 12 -0.07 -6.55 22.44
N ASN A 13 -0.75 -7.69 22.33
CA ASN A 13 -0.08 -8.95 22.08
C ASN A 13 0.53 -8.96 20.65
N GLU A 14 1.42 -9.91 20.37
CA GLU A 14 2.14 -9.99 19.10
C GLU A 14 1.21 -10.10 17.88
N GLU A 15 0.11 -10.84 18.00
CA GLU A 15 -0.91 -10.97 16.96
C GLU A 15 -1.66 -9.65 16.72
N GLU A 16 -2.12 -8.99 17.79
CA GLU A 16 -2.82 -7.70 17.71
C GLU A 16 -1.90 -6.59 17.17
N TYR A 17 -0.61 -6.65 17.50
CA TYR A 17 0.40 -5.74 16.96
C TYR A 17 0.60 -5.95 15.46
N ASN A 18 0.61 -7.21 15.00
CA ASN A 18 0.72 -7.50 13.58
C ASN A 18 -0.52 -7.03 12.81
N GLU A 19 -1.72 -7.26 13.33
CA GLU A 19 -2.97 -6.73 12.77
C GLU A 19 -2.97 -5.21 12.69
N HIS A 20 -2.52 -4.53 13.75
CA HIS A 20 -2.38 -3.08 13.76
C HIS A 20 -1.46 -2.59 12.64
N CYS A 21 -0.32 -3.25 12.47
CA CYS A 21 0.63 -2.93 11.41
C CYS A 21 0.05 -3.21 10.01
N VAL A 22 -0.63 -4.34 9.80
CA VAL A 22 -1.32 -4.64 8.53
C VAL A 22 -2.41 -3.61 8.24
N GLY A 23 -3.14 -3.17 9.27
CA GLY A 23 -4.14 -2.11 9.16
C GLY A 23 -3.53 -0.78 8.70
N LEU A 24 -2.37 -0.40 9.23
CA LEU A 24 -1.65 0.80 8.78
C LEU A 24 -1.25 0.69 7.30
N TRP A 25 -0.72 -0.47 6.88
CA TRP A 25 -0.41 -0.74 5.49
C TRP A 25 -1.64 -0.65 4.58
N ALA A 26 -2.78 -1.17 5.05
CA ALA A 26 -4.05 -1.09 4.31
C ALA A 26 -4.50 0.35 4.10
N VAL A 27 -4.39 1.20 5.13
CA VAL A 27 -4.73 2.63 5.02
C VAL A 27 -3.78 3.34 4.05
N CYS A 28 -2.47 3.10 4.15
CA CYS A 28 -1.50 3.69 3.23
C CYS A 28 -1.78 3.28 1.77
N LEU A 29 -2.00 1.98 1.53
CA LEU A 29 -2.29 1.45 0.20
C LEU A 29 -3.62 1.98 -0.34
N PHE A 30 -4.64 2.11 0.52
CA PHE A 30 -5.92 2.72 0.15
C PHE A 30 -5.69 4.10 -0.47
N PHE A 31 -5.00 5.00 0.23
CA PHE A 31 -4.78 6.36 -0.24
C PHE A 31 -3.89 6.41 -1.48
N VAL A 32 -2.78 5.67 -1.49
CA VAL A 32 -1.86 5.66 -2.63
C VAL A 32 -2.56 5.16 -3.89
N THR A 33 -3.28 4.04 -3.80
CA THR A 33 -3.99 3.48 -4.96
C THR A 33 -5.18 4.33 -5.37
N ALA A 34 -5.94 4.90 -4.43
CA ALA A 34 -7.07 5.77 -4.76
C ALA A 34 -6.61 7.03 -5.49
N ILE A 35 -5.54 7.69 -5.01
CA ILE A 35 -4.98 8.89 -5.65
C ILE A 35 -4.43 8.54 -7.03
N TYR A 36 -3.66 7.45 -7.15
CA TYR A 36 -3.11 7.01 -8.42
C TYR A 36 -4.19 6.65 -9.44
N CYS A 37 -5.23 5.92 -9.00
CA CYS A 37 -6.36 5.56 -9.84
C CYS A 37 -7.12 6.81 -10.31
N GLY A 38 -7.39 7.76 -9.40
CA GLY A 38 -8.04 9.03 -9.73
C GLY A 38 -7.24 9.86 -10.74
N TYR A 39 -5.91 9.89 -10.60
CA TYR A 39 -5.02 10.55 -11.56
C TYR A 39 -5.11 9.91 -12.95
N GLN A 40 -5.08 8.57 -13.03
CA GLN A 40 -5.19 7.86 -14.31
C GLN A 40 -6.57 8.05 -14.95
N LEU A 41 -7.64 7.96 -14.16
CA LEU A 41 -9.02 8.15 -14.62
C LEU A 41 -9.28 9.57 -15.12
N HIS A 42 -8.60 10.58 -14.57
CA HIS A 42 -8.71 11.95 -15.05
C HIS A 42 -8.31 12.09 -16.53
N GLY A 43 -7.34 11.29 -17.00
CA GLY A 43 -6.91 11.26 -18.39
C GLY A 43 -7.82 10.45 -19.33
N VAL A 44 -8.60 9.52 -18.77
CA VAL A 44 -9.49 8.62 -19.54
C VAL A 44 -10.90 9.18 -19.66
N ILE A 45 -11.41 9.87 -18.64
CA ILE A 45 -12.78 10.38 -18.63
C ILE A 45 -12.90 11.59 -19.58
N PRO A 46 -13.85 11.58 -20.53
CA PRO A 46 -14.06 12.68 -21.46
C PRO A 46 -14.33 14.00 -20.73
N HIS A 47 -13.72 15.08 -21.22
CA HIS A 47 -13.86 16.42 -20.63
C HIS A 47 -15.25 17.04 -20.88
N GLU A 48 -15.99 16.47 -21.83
CA GLU A 48 -17.31 16.94 -22.27
C GLU A 48 -18.44 16.56 -21.30
N TRP A 49 -18.17 15.67 -20.34
CA TRP A 49 -19.16 15.24 -19.35
C TRP A 49 -19.48 16.37 -18.36
N MET A 50 -20.72 16.34 -17.84
CA MET A 50 -21.12 17.22 -16.74
C MET A 50 -20.14 17.08 -15.56
N LYS A 51 -19.72 18.23 -15.01
CA LYS A 51 -18.67 18.31 -13.98
C LYS A 51 -18.96 17.40 -12.77
N GLU A 52 -20.22 17.35 -12.35
CA GLU A 52 -20.71 16.54 -11.24
C GLU A 52 -20.56 15.04 -11.52
N LEU A 53 -20.92 14.62 -12.73
CA LEU A 53 -20.90 13.22 -13.17
C LEU A 53 -19.46 12.72 -13.32
N ARG A 54 -18.57 13.58 -13.83
CA ARG A 54 -17.13 13.30 -13.90
C ARG A 54 -16.52 13.15 -12.51
N PHE A 55 -16.86 14.02 -11.57
CA PHE A 55 -16.37 13.96 -10.20
C PHE A 55 -16.87 12.70 -9.47
N ALA A 56 -18.16 12.39 -9.57
CA ALA A 56 -18.74 11.20 -8.94
C ALA A 56 -18.09 9.91 -9.48
N THR A 57 -17.95 9.80 -10.80
CA THR A 57 -17.32 8.64 -11.45
C THR A 57 -15.88 8.49 -10.99
N LEU A 58 -15.10 9.58 -11.00
CA LEU A 58 -13.69 9.56 -10.60
C LEU A 58 -13.54 9.12 -9.13
N ILE A 59 -14.32 9.71 -8.21
CA ILE A 59 -14.22 9.38 -6.79
C ILE A 59 -14.66 7.95 -6.51
N ILE A 60 -15.81 7.52 -7.04
CA ILE A 60 -16.36 6.19 -6.74
C ILE A 60 -15.37 5.11 -7.21
N LEU A 61 -14.89 5.20 -8.45
CA LEU A 61 -13.91 4.23 -8.96
C LEU A 61 -12.59 4.27 -8.19
N SER A 62 -12.10 5.45 -7.82
CA SER A 62 -10.86 5.60 -7.05
C SER A 62 -10.97 4.98 -5.66
N VAL A 63 -12.10 5.21 -4.98
CA VAL A 63 -12.37 4.64 -3.65
C VAL A 63 -12.50 3.12 -3.73
N ILE A 64 -13.18 2.59 -4.75
CA ILE A 64 -13.29 1.14 -4.97
C ILE A 64 -11.90 0.53 -5.21
N ALA A 65 -11.08 1.16 -6.06
CA ALA A 65 -9.72 0.70 -6.35
C ALA A 65 -8.84 0.71 -5.08
N GLY A 66 -8.91 1.80 -4.30
CA GLY A 66 -8.22 1.90 -3.01
C GLY A 66 -8.67 0.82 -2.03
N GLY A 67 -9.98 0.59 -1.91
CA GLY A 67 -10.55 -0.43 -1.03
C GLY A 67 -10.10 -1.84 -1.41
N LEU A 68 -10.05 -2.13 -2.71
CA LEU A 68 -9.57 -3.41 -3.22
C LEU A 68 -8.09 -3.61 -2.91
N ALA A 69 -7.24 -2.60 -3.12
CA ALA A 69 -5.82 -2.67 -2.80
C ALA A 69 -5.56 -2.84 -1.30
N ALA A 70 -6.32 -2.15 -0.45
CA ALA A 70 -6.24 -2.28 1.00
C ALA A 70 -6.56 -3.70 1.47
N ARG A 71 -7.44 -4.44 0.79
CA ARG A 71 -7.74 -5.84 1.11
C ARG A 71 -6.52 -6.76 0.95
N PHE A 72 -5.62 -6.43 0.02
CA PHE A 72 -4.39 -7.20 -0.24
C PHE A 72 -3.18 -6.68 0.54
N ALA A 73 -3.37 -5.77 1.51
CA ALA A 73 -2.28 -5.15 2.24
C ALA A 73 -1.34 -6.15 2.95
N GLY A 74 -1.87 -7.24 3.49
CA GLY A 74 -1.04 -8.30 4.10
C GLY A 74 -0.09 -8.95 3.09
N PHE A 75 -0.59 -9.26 1.89
CA PHE A 75 0.22 -9.84 0.81
C PHE A 75 1.25 -8.82 0.28
N ILE A 76 0.82 -7.58 0.05
CA ILE A 76 1.68 -6.50 -0.45
C ILE A 76 2.80 -6.19 0.54
N ARG A 77 2.50 -6.13 1.85
CA ARG A 77 3.51 -5.96 2.90
C ARG A 77 4.58 -7.05 2.80
N GLY A 78 4.16 -8.32 2.71
CA GLY A 78 5.09 -9.45 2.57
C GLY A 78 5.95 -9.34 1.31
N ALA A 79 5.33 -9.06 0.17
CA ALA A 79 6.02 -8.88 -1.10
C ALA A 79 7.01 -7.70 -1.08
N CYS A 80 6.67 -6.59 -0.42
CA CYS A 80 7.57 -5.44 -0.24
C CYS A 80 8.83 -5.83 0.55
N PHE A 81 8.68 -6.56 1.67
CA PHE A 81 9.85 -6.98 2.46
C PHE A 81 10.73 -7.98 1.70
N VAL A 82 10.13 -8.95 1.01
CA VAL A 82 10.87 -9.90 0.17
C VAL A 82 11.59 -9.17 -0.97
N GLY A 83 10.90 -8.23 -1.64
CA GLY A 83 11.48 -7.43 -2.71
C GLY A 83 12.66 -6.57 -2.25
N LEU A 84 12.54 -5.93 -1.08
CA LEU A 84 13.65 -5.18 -0.47
C LEU A 84 14.83 -6.09 -0.14
N ALA A 85 14.59 -7.28 0.42
CA ALA A 85 15.65 -8.24 0.70
C ALA A 85 16.38 -8.69 -0.57
N LEU A 86 15.64 -8.99 -1.64
CA LEU A 86 16.20 -9.34 -2.94
C LEU A 86 16.97 -8.17 -3.56
N MET A 87 16.48 -6.93 -3.42
CA MET A 87 17.19 -5.74 -3.89
C MET A 87 18.55 -5.58 -3.19
N VAL A 88 18.60 -5.79 -1.87
CA VAL A 88 19.86 -5.75 -1.12
C VAL A 88 20.81 -6.86 -1.58
N LEU A 89 20.32 -8.09 -1.72
CA LEU A 89 21.14 -9.22 -2.21
C LEU A 89 21.69 -8.95 -3.61
N TYR A 90 20.86 -8.40 -4.50
CA TYR A 90 21.29 -8.01 -5.84
C TYR A 90 22.36 -6.92 -5.80
N ALA A 91 22.17 -5.87 -5.00
CA ALA A 91 23.15 -4.79 -4.85
C ALA A 91 24.50 -5.29 -4.31
N VAL A 92 24.48 -6.19 -3.33
CA VAL A 92 25.71 -6.82 -2.82
C VAL A 92 26.36 -7.70 -3.89
N GLY A 93 25.56 -8.50 -4.59
CA GLY A 93 26.06 -9.38 -5.66
C GLY A 93 26.73 -8.61 -6.81
N THR A 94 26.12 -7.51 -7.26
CA THR A 94 26.71 -6.66 -8.30
C THR A 94 27.94 -5.91 -7.79
N TRP A 95 27.96 -5.47 -6.53
CA TRP A 95 29.13 -4.85 -5.93
C TRP A 95 30.32 -5.81 -5.85
N VAL A 96 30.10 -7.05 -5.39
CA VAL A 96 31.13 -8.11 -5.39
C VAL A 96 31.63 -8.39 -6.80
N TRP A 97 30.72 -8.53 -7.76
CA TRP A 97 31.06 -8.74 -9.17
C TRP A 97 31.87 -7.57 -9.77
N SER A 98 31.70 -6.35 -9.27
CA SER A 98 32.46 -5.19 -9.75
C SER A 98 33.90 -5.13 -9.20
N ILE A 99 34.19 -5.86 -8.12
CA ILE A 99 35.51 -5.90 -7.46
C ILE A 99 36.37 -7.04 -8.00
N VAL A 100 35.73 -8.14 -8.43
CA VAL A 100 36.37 -9.31 -9.06
C VAL A 100 36.66 -9.04 -10.53
#